data_AF-A0A645IAH6-F1
#
_entry.id   AF-A0A645IAH6-F1
#
_cell.length_a   1.000
_cell.length_b   1.000
_cell.length_c   1.000
_cell.angle_alpha   90.00
_cell.angle_beta   90.00
_cell.angle_gamma   90.00
#
_symmetry.space_group_name_H-M   'P 1'
#
loop_
_entity.id
_entity.type
_entity.pdbx_description
1 polymer ?
#
loop_
_entity_poly.entity_id
_entity_poly.type
_entity_poly.pdbx_seq_one_letter_code
_entity_poly.pdbx_strand_id
1 'polypeptide(L)'
;MGSDVDAIVSNNFEDVAITGIQVVVKLISASDLNYTTARVQVLQKGVWRDLAGRTLKAKTRYSIRPVYLIHKNQKAAGTVAGPASTLSLKASARKSGWVDLTAAAKPAACSATSSGDINCSDLGSDTATQASSFDELIDLLSLSTPSDIVDVVTQYRLKKGKTVGVRSWTAPGVVTGDLRVPFSIRR
;
A
#
# COMPACT_ATOMS: atom_id res chain seq x y z
N MET A 1 5.28 2.82 -57.75
CA MET A 1 4.42 2.88 -56.54
C MET A 1 3.31 1.87 -56.72
N GLY A 2 3.44 0.69 -56.13
CA GLY A 2 2.47 -0.40 -56.36
C GLY A 2 2.82 -1.73 -55.68
N SER A 3 4.02 -1.93 -55.13
CA SER A 3 4.41 -3.22 -54.52
C SER A 3 4.08 -3.38 -53.04
N ASP A 4 3.85 -2.29 -52.29
CA ASP A 4 3.71 -2.37 -50.83
C ASP A 4 2.28 -2.62 -50.36
N VAL A 5 1.28 -2.28 -51.19
CA VAL A 5 -0.13 -2.50 -50.85
C VAL A 5 -0.53 -3.97 -51.06
N ASP A 6 -0.03 -4.61 -52.13
CA ASP A 6 -0.32 -6.02 -52.40
C ASP A 6 0.24 -6.96 -51.31
N ALA A 7 1.37 -6.61 -50.68
CA ALA A 7 1.96 -7.39 -49.60
C ALA A 7 1.12 -7.40 -48.30
N ILE A 8 0.24 -6.43 -48.11
CA ILE A 8 -0.62 -6.32 -46.91
C ILE A 8 -1.91 -7.12 -47.09
N VAL A 9 -2.42 -7.25 -48.32
CA VAL A 9 -3.71 -7.92 -48.59
C VAL A 9 -3.55 -9.42 -48.88
N SER A 10 -2.36 -9.88 -49.30
CA SER A 10 -2.10 -11.28 -49.63
C SER A 10 -1.55 -12.13 -48.48
N ASN A 11 -1.41 -11.58 -47.27
CA ASN A 11 -0.93 -12.35 -46.12
C ASN A 11 -2.07 -13.19 -45.54
N ASN A 12 -1.95 -14.52 -45.62
CA ASN A 12 -2.82 -15.44 -44.89
C ASN A 12 -2.53 -15.30 -43.40
N PHE A 13 -3.40 -14.59 -42.68
CA PHE A 13 -3.29 -14.39 -41.23
C PHE A 13 -3.53 -15.67 -40.40
N GLU A 14 -3.69 -16.83 -41.04
CA GLU A 14 -3.87 -18.12 -40.37
C GLU A 14 -2.56 -18.70 -39.79
N ASP A 15 -1.40 -18.16 -40.20
CA ASP A 15 -0.07 -18.61 -39.78
C ASP A 15 0.79 -17.48 -39.12
N VAL A 16 0.15 -16.48 -38.51
CA VAL A 16 0.89 -15.47 -37.74
C VAL A 16 1.29 -16.06 -36.38
N ALA A 17 2.42 -16.75 -36.35
CA ALA A 17 3.09 -17.06 -35.10
C ALA A 17 3.54 -15.73 -34.47
N ILE A 18 3.12 -15.45 -33.23
CA ILE A 18 3.65 -14.35 -32.44
C ILE A 18 5.15 -14.64 -32.24
N THR A 19 6.01 -14.02 -33.04
CA THR A 19 7.47 -14.28 -33.03
C THR A 19 8.19 -13.65 -31.83
N GLY A 20 7.49 -12.82 -31.04
CA GLY A 20 8.01 -12.27 -29.80
C GLY A 20 7.06 -11.29 -29.14
N ILE A 21 6.89 -11.43 -27.83
CA ILE A 21 6.28 -10.41 -26.98
C ILE A 21 7.42 -9.55 -26.44
N GLN A 22 7.50 -8.29 -26.86
CA GLN A 22 8.51 -7.37 -26.34
C GLN A 22 7.99 -6.70 -25.07
N VAL A 23 8.41 -7.21 -23.91
CA VAL A 23 8.08 -6.61 -22.60
C VAL A 23 9.19 -5.64 -22.21
N VAL A 24 8.88 -4.35 -22.15
CA VAL A 24 9.81 -3.34 -21.61
C VAL A 24 9.60 -3.25 -20.09
N VAL A 25 10.40 -3.99 -19.33
CA VAL A 25 10.43 -3.88 -17.87
C VAL A 25 11.46 -2.82 -17.47
N LYS A 26 11.00 -1.69 -16.94
CA LYS A 26 11.89 -0.68 -16.36
C LYS A 26 12.04 -0.95 -14.87
N LEU A 27 13.23 -1.36 -14.45
CA LEU A 27 13.59 -1.41 -13.03
C LEU A 27 13.52 0.02 -12.48
N ILE A 28 12.58 0.26 -11.58
CA ILE A 28 12.51 1.49 -10.79
C ILE A 28 13.28 1.17 -9.52
N SER A 29 14.33 1.93 -9.20
CA SER A 29 15.09 1.68 -7.97
C SER A 29 14.16 1.80 -6.76
N ALA A 30 14.46 1.10 -5.66
CA ALA A 30 13.71 1.28 -4.41
C ALA A 30 13.72 2.73 -3.91
N SER A 31 14.73 3.54 -4.31
CA SER A 31 14.81 4.96 -4.03
C SER A 31 13.89 5.85 -4.89
N ASP A 32 13.36 5.31 -5.99
CA ASP A 32 12.52 6.05 -6.93
C ASP A 32 11.02 5.94 -6.64
N LEU A 33 10.57 4.98 -5.81
CA LEU A 33 9.16 4.81 -5.46
C LEU A 33 8.96 4.74 -3.94
N ASN A 34 8.51 5.84 -3.33
CA ASN A 34 8.21 5.91 -1.90
C ASN A 34 6.75 6.30 -1.67
N TYR A 35 6.23 5.91 -0.51
CA TYR A 35 4.86 6.22 -0.11
C TYR A 35 4.86 7.09 1.14
N THR A 36 3.89 7.99 1.23
CA THR A 36 3.67 8.80 2.44
C THR A 36 2.21 8.70 2.87
N THR A 37 1.96 8.62 4.18
CA THR A 37 0.60 8.63 4.71
C THR A 37 -0.08 9.96 4.36
N ALA A 38 -1.15 9.93 3.56
CA ALA A 38 -1.79 11.14 3.05
C ALA A 38 -3.11 11.46 3.77
N ARG A 39 -3.98 10.46 3.91
CA ARG A 39 -5.31 10.60 4.55
C ARG A 39 -5.90 9.27 4.96
N VAL A 40 -6.94 9.32 5.78
CA VAL A 40 -7.81 8.17 6.08
C VAL A 40 -9.17 8.43 5.45
N GLN A 41 -9.73 7.42 4.81
CA GLN A 41 -11.09 7.43 4.27
C GLN A 41 -12.01 6.55 5.10
N VAL A 42 -13.29 6.89 5.11
CA VAL A 42 -14.39 6.14 5.71
C VAL A 42 -15.45 5.84 4.65
N LEU A 43 -15.96 4.61 4.64
CA LEU A 43 -17.04 4.21 3.76
C LEU A 43 -18.38 4.71 4.31
N GLN A 44 -19.08 5.52 3.54
CA GLN A 44 -20.40 6.04 3.88
C GLN A 44 -21.34 5.92 2.68
N LYS A 45 -22.43 5.17 2.86
CA LYS A 45 -23.44 4.93 1.81
C LYS A 45 -22.81 4.41 0.51
N GLY A 46 -21.90 3.44 0.62
CA GLY A 46 -21.18 2.85 -0.53
C GLY A 46 -20.07 3.71 -1.13
N VAL A 47 -19.84 4.94 -0.63
CA VAL A 47 -18.82 5.85 -1.16
C VAL A 47 -17.72 6.08 -0.13
N TRP A 48 -16.46 5.93 -0.56
CA TRP A 48 -15.30 6.29 0.26
C TRP A 48 -15.15 7.81 0.32
N ARG A 49 -15.06 8.35 1.54
CA ARG A 49 -14.93 9.78 1.79
C ARG A 49 -13.81 10.04 2.79
N ASP A 50 -13.15 11.17 2.67
CA ASP A 50 -12.12 11.56 3.63
C ASP A 50 -12.72 11.66 5.03
N LEU A 51 -12.05 11.07 6.02
CA LEU A 51 -12.49 10.99 7.41
C LEU A 51 -12.30 12.32 8.15
N ALA A 52 -11.27 13.09 7.77
CA ALA A 52 -10.98 14.39 8.36
C ALA A 52 -12.23 15.28 8.35
N GLY A 53 -12.59 15.81 9.51
CA GLY A 53 -13.74 16.71 9.66
C GLY A 53 -15.11 16.03 9.53
N ARG A 54 -15.18 14.72 9.31
CA ARG A 54 -16.47 13.99 9.28
C ARG A 54 -17.03 13.77 10.66
N THR A 55 -18.36 13.71 10.72
CA THR A 55 -19.09 13.31 11.91
C THR A 55 -19.60 11.89 11.76
N LEU A 56 -19.14 11.01 12.64
CA LEU A 56 -19.57 9.61 12.73
C LEU A 56 -20.66 9.45 13.80
N LYS A 57 -21.58 8.50 13.61
CA LYS A 57 -22.65 8.20 14.56
C LYS A 57 -22.17 7.15 15.58
N ALA A 58 -22.50 7.35 16.84
CA ALA A 58 -22.29 6.34 17.88
C ALA A 58 -23.08 5.05 17.58
N LYS A 59 -22.71 3.94 18.24
CA LYS A 59 -23.33 2.61 18.04
C LYS A 59 -23.33 2.17 16.56
N THR A 60 -22.33 2.59 15.80
CA THR A 60 -22.22 2.29 14.36
C THR A 60 -20.87 1.70 14.05
N ARG A 61 -20.84 0.77 13.10
CA ARG A 61 -19.64 0.16 12.54
C ARG A 61 -19.32 0.82 11.21
N TYR A 62 -18.07 1.22 11.03
CA TYR A 62 -17.56 1.88 9.85
C TYR A 62 -16.41 1.06 9.24
N SER A 63 -16.31 1.06 7.92
CA SER A 63 -15.08 0.64 7.23
C SER A 63 -14.21 1.87 7.03
N ILE A 64 -12.95 1.80 7.43
CA ILE A 64 -11.94 2.84 7.23
C ILE A 64 -10.75 2.27 6.47
N ARG A 65 -10.04 3.10 5.71
CA ARG A 65 -8.82 2.70 5.00
C ARG A 65 -7.83 3.86 4.90
N PRO A 66 -6.52 3.60 4.87
CA PRO A 66 -5.53 4.63 4.56
C PRO A 66 -5.54 4.94 3.06
N VAL A 67 -5.06 6.12 2.73
CA VAL A 67 -4.66 6.50 1.38
C VAL A 67 -3.25 7.03 1.48
N TYR A 68 -2.40 6.53 0.60
CA TYR A 68 -0.99 6.88 0.51
C TYR A 68 -0.76 7.77 -0.70
N LEU A 69 0.09 8.79 -0.55
CA LEU A 69 0.63 9.56 -1.65
C LEU A 69 1.83 8.79 -2.22
N ILE A 70 1.83 8.59 -3.54
CA ILE A 70 2.91 7.92 -4.26
C ILE A 70 3.89 9.00 -4.70
N HIS A 71 5.16 8.83 -4.35
CA HIS A 71 6.26 9.65 -4.83
C HIS A 71 7.05 8.84 -5.85
N LYS A 72 7.12 9.32 -7.09
CA LYS A 72 7.99 8.81 -8.15
C LYS A 72 9.13 9.80 -8.38
N ASN A 73 10.37 9.37 -8.19
CA ASN A 73 11.56 10.22 -8.29
C ASN A 73 11.40 11.49 -7.44
N GLN A 74 10.98 11.31 -6.18
CA GLN A 74 10.70 12.39 -5.20
C GLN A 74 9.52 13.33 -5.56
N LYS A 75 8.82 13.12 -6.68
CA LYS A 75 7.67 13.93 -7.09
C LYS A 75 6.37 13.18 -6.86
N ALA A 76 5.34 13.89 -6.40
CA ALA A 76 4.00 13.32 -6.26
C ALA A 76 3.48 12.83 -7.62
N ALA A 77 3.12 11.55 -7.69
CA ALA A 77 2.73 10.86 -8.92
C ALA A 77 1.29 10.35 -8.89
N GLY A 78 0.67 10.25 -7.70
CA GLY A 78 -0.70 9.78 -7.55
C GLY A 78 -1.00 9.31 -6.14
N THR A 79 -2.13 8.64 -5.96
CA THR A 79 -2.50 8.06 -4.66
C THR A 79 -2.94 6.62 -4.81
N VAL A 80 -2.63 5.80 -3.80
CA VAL A 80 -3.11 4.42 -3.71
C VAL A 80 -3.84 4.22 -2.39
N ALA A 81 -4.94 3.45 -2.42
CA ALA A 81 -5.68 3.09 -1.22
C ALA A 81 -5.06 1.82 -0.61
N GLY A 82 -4.89 1.80 0.71
CA GLY A 82 -4.50 0.60 1.43
C GLY A 82 -5.68 -0.27 1.87
N PRO A 83 -5.41 -1.30 2.69
CA PRO A 83 -6.43 -2.24 3.13
C PRO A 83 -7.51 -1.56 3.96
N ALA A 84 -8.75 -2.02 3.78
CA ALA A 84 -9.87 -1.57 4.60
C ALA A 84 -9.92 -2.36 5.92
N SER A 85 -10.29 -1.68 7.00
CA SER A 85 -10.51 -2.28 8.31
C SER A 85 -11.73 -1.69 9.00
N THR A 86 -12.15 -2.32 10.09
CA THR A 86 -13.37 -1.95 10.80
C THR A 86 -13.09 -1.03 12.00
N LEU A 87 -13.77 0.11 12.06
CA LEU A 87 -13.90 0.98 13.22
C LEU A 87 -15.31 0.86 13.82
N SER A 88 -15.42 0.31 15.03
CA SER A 88 -16.70 0.20 15.75
C SER A 88 -16.79 1.23 16.87
N LEU A 89 -17.76 2.15 16.76
CA LEU A 89 -18.03 3.15 17.80
C LEU A 89 -19.07 2.63 18.81
N LYS A 90 -18.69 2.61 20.09
CA LYS A 90 -19.59 2.25 21.19
C LYS A 90 -20.77 3.22 21.30
N ALA A 91 -21.90 2.78 21.86
CA ALA A 91 -23.06 3.64 22.11
C ALA A 91 -22.75 4.83 23.04
N SER A 92 -21.78 4.68 23.94
CA SER A 92 -21.34 5.73 24.84
C SER A 92 -20.35 6.73 24.22
N ALA A 93 -19.95 6.54 22.96
CA ALA A 93 -19.04 7.44 22.24
C ALA A 93 -19.62 8.86 22.12
N ARG A 94 -18.76 9.89 22.13
CA ARG A 94 -19.19 11.29 22.06
C ARG A 94 -18.08 12.24 21.60
N LYS A 95 -18.48 13.41 21.13
CA LYS A 95 -17.64 14.58 20.82
C LYS A 95 -16.65 14.32 19.69
N SER A 96 -15.56 13.61 19.95
CA SER A 96 -14.45 13.48 19.00
C SER A 96 -13.64 12.20 19.18
N GLY A 97 -12.91 11.86 18.11
CA GLY A 97 -11.88 10.84 18.07
C GLY A 97 -10.84 11.16 16.99
N TRP A 98 -9.84 10.32 16.88
CA TRP A 98 -8.80 10.42 15.86
C TRP A 98 -8.26 9.04 15.47
N VAL A 99 -7.64 8.99 14.30
CA VAL A 99 -6.86 7.88 13.77
C VAL A 99 -5.44 8.39 13.58
N ASP A 100 -4.48 7.81 14.29
CA ASP A 100 -3.07 8.04 14.06
C ASP A 100 -2.54 6.92 13.17
N LEU A 101 -1.82 7.30 12.12
CA LEU A 101 -1.04 6.41 11.27
C LEU A 101 0.43 6.74 11.50
N THR A 102 1.20 5.71 11.80
CA THR A 102 2.65 5.82 11.96
C THR A 102 3.27 4.73 11.11
N ALA A 103 4.21 5.11 10.24
CA ALA A 103 5.04 4.10 9.59
C ALA A 103 5.79 3.33 10.70
N ALA A 104 5.49 2.04 10.86
CA ALA A 104 6.21 1.23 11.82
C ALA A 104 7.68 1.22 11.41
N ALA A 105 8.59 1.31 12.38
CA ALA A 105 10.00 1.09 12.09
C ALA A 105 10.11 -0.24 11.35
N LYS A 106 10.73 -0.21 10.17
CA LYS A 106 10.96 -1.37 9.30
C LYS A 106 11.24 -2.57 10.21
N PRO A 107 10.43 -3.64 10.23
CA PRO A 107 10.89 -4.86 10.86
C PRO A 107 12.18 -5.16 10.13
N ALA A 108 13.30 -4.96 10.82
CA ALA A 108 14.58 -5.32 10.27
C ALA A 108 14.40 -6.81 9.97
N ALA A 109 14.42 -7.19 8.69
CA ALA A 109 14.38 -8.58 8.27
C ALA A 109 15.73 -9.16 8.68
N CYS A 110 15.91 -9.28 9.98
CA CYS A 110 17.14 -9.60 10.66
C CYS A 110 16.77 -10.70 11.64
N SER A 111 17.13 -11.92 11.27
CA SER A 111 17.10 -13.05 12.19
C SER A 111 18.49 -13.21 12.78
N ALA A 112 18.58 -13.28 14.11
CA ALA A 112 19.80 -13.73 14.75
C ALA A 112 19.97 -15.23 14.44
N THR A 113 21.12 -15.62 13.90
CA THR A 113 21.48 -17.02 13.76
C THR A 113 21.88 -17.60 15.11
N SER A 114 21.88 -18.92 15.24
CA SER A 114 22.30 -19.64 16.46
C SER A 114 23.76 -19.34 16.90
N SER A 115 24.55 -18.68 16.05
CA SER A 115 25.91 -18.21 16.33
C SER A 115 25.98 -16.82 16.97
N GLY A 116 24.85 -16.10 17.07
CA GLY A 116 24.79 -14.74 17.60
C GLY A 116 25.02 -13.63 16.57
N ASP A 117 25.16 -13.98 15.30
CA ASP A 117 25.31 -13.02 14.21
C ASP A 117 23.93 -12.47 13.78
N ILE A 118 23.83 -11.15 13.60
CA ILE A 118 22.64 -10.48 13.10
C ILE A 118 22.72 -10.48 11.57
N ASN A 119 22.05 -11.44 10.93
CA ASN A 119 21.93 -11.47 9.47
C ASN A 119 20.73 -10.63 9.06
N CYS A 120 20.99 -9.38 8.71
CA CYS A 120 20.04 -8.57 7.96
C CYS A 120 20.24 -8.90 6.50
N SER A 121 19.25 -9.55 5.87
CA SER A 121 19.23 -9.68 4.42
C SER A 121 19.00 -8.29 3.82
N ASP A 122 20.09 -7.54 3.68
CA ASP A 122 20.16 -6.47 2.73
C ASP A 122 19.86 -7.11 1.37
N LEU A 123 18.75 -6.73 0.75
CA LEU A 123 18.42 -7.10 -0.63
C LEU A 123 19.37 -6.35 -1.56
N GLY A 124 20.65 -6.67 -1.45
CA GLY A 124 21.75 -5.93 -2.01
C GLY A 124 22.95 -6.86 -2.11
N SER A 125 22.85 -7.88 -2.97
CA SER A 125 23.94 -8.49 -3.77
C SER A 125 23.50 -9.77 -4.49
N ASP A 126 22.54 -10.54 -3.94
CA ASP A 126 22.41 -11.97 -4.33
C ASP A 126 21.12 -12.41 -5.04
N THR A 127 20.11 -11.55 -5.20
CA THR A 127 18.84 -11.98 -5.83
C THR A 127 18.99 -12.26 -7.33
N ALA A 128 19.90 -11.55 -8.00
CA ALA A 128 20.21 -11.77 -9.41
C ALA A 128 21.05 -13.05 -9.65
N THR A 129 21.82 -13.49 -8.64
CA THR A 129 22.64 -14.70 -8.68
C THR A 129 21.88 -15.96 -8.25
N GLN A 130 20.70 -15.82 -7.63
CA GLN A 130 19.85 -16.94 -7.21
C GLN A 130 18.76 -17.30 -8.22
N ALA A 131 18.40 -16.41 -9.15
CA ALA A 131 17.43 -16.71 -10.19
C ALA A 131 18.10 -17.41 -11.38
N SER A 132 17.65 -18.62 -11.70
CA SER A 132 18.08 -19.38 -12.89
C SER A 132 17.32 -18.97 -14.16
N SER A 133 16.24 -18.20 -14.02
CA SER A 133 15.42 -17.69 -15.13
C SER A 133 14.82 -16.32 -14.81
N PHE A 134 14.32 -15.63 -15.84
CA PHE A 134 13.64 -14.34 -15.67
C PHE A 134 12.34 -14.49 -14.87
N ASP A 135 11.59 -15.58 -15.07
CA ASP A 135 10.36 -15.83 -14.31
C ASP A 135 10.67 -16.07 -12.83
N GLU A 136 11.72 -16.81 -12.51
CA GLU A 136 12.20 -16.99 -11.14
C GLU A 136 12.69 -15.68 -10.51
N LEU A 137 13.31 -14.80 -11.29
CA LEU A 137 13.67 -13.46 -10.84
C LEU A 137 12.42 -12.62 -10.54
N ILE A 138 11.38 -12.68 -11.38
CA ILE A 138 10.10 -12.00 -11.13
C ILE A 138 9.42 -12.55 -9.88
N ASP A 139 9.45 -13.87 -9.67
CA ASP A 139 8.91 -14.51 -8.47
C ASP A 139 9.69 -14.07 -7.21
N LEU A 140 11.02 -14.07 -7.23
CA LEU A 140 11.85 -13.57 -6.12
C LEU A 140 11.65 -12.07 -5.87
N LEU A 141 11.47 -11.26 -6.92
CA LEU A 141 11.15 -9.84 -6.81
C LEU A 141 9.72 -9.61 -6.26
N SER A 142 8.77 -10.49 -6.57
CA SER A 142 7.41 -10.42 -6.04
C SER A 142 7.37 -10.74 -4.53
N LEU A 143 8.19 -11.71 -4.10
CA LEU A 143 8.36 -12.11 -2.70
C LEU A 143 9.09 -11.04 -1.88
N SER A 144 9.92 -10.22 -2.52
CA SER A 144 10.69 -9.16 -1.88
C SER A 144 10.04 -7.78 -1.91
N THR A 145 8.77 -7.67 -2.35
CA THR A 145 8.04 -6.40 -2.32
C THR A 145 8.14 -5.80 -0.91
N PRO A 146 8.81 -4.64 -0.73
CA PRO A 146 9.05 -4.08 0.58
C PRO A 146 7.76 -3.46 1.08
N SER A 147 6.84 -4.30 1.55
CA SER A 147 5.63 -3.86 2.22
C SER A 147 6.00 -3.50 3.65
N ASP A 148 5.99 -2.20 3.95
CA ASP A 148 6.13 -1.77 5.34
C ASP A 148 4.85 -2.05 6.12
N ILE A 149 4.98 -2.03 7.44
CA ILE A 149 3.85 -2.04 8.35
C ILE A 149 3.53 -0.59 8.71
N VAL A 150 2.25 -0.24 8.71
CA VAL A 150 1.76 1.03 9.24
C VAL A 150 0.96 0.73 10.49
N ASP A 151 1.41 1.25 11.62
CA ASP A 151 0.68 1.18 12.88
C ASP A 151 -0.45 2.18 12.90
N VAL A 152 -1.59 1.73 13.39
CA VAL A 152 -2.87 2.44 13.38
C VAL A 152 -3.42 2.49 14.78
N VAL A 153 -3.39 3.68 15.36
CA VAL A 153 -3.99 3.93 16.68
C VAL A 153 -5.30 4.68 16.49
N THR A 154 -6.39 4.04 16.88
CA THR A 154 -7.72 4.67 16.90
C THR A 154 -8.09 5.03 18.32
N GLN A 155 -8.41 6.31 18.56
CA GLN A 155 -8.82 6.78 19.88
C GLN A 155 -10.09 7.60 19.80
N TYR A 156 -11.02 7.41 20.74
CA TYR A 156 -12.22 8.24 20.84
C TYR A 156 -12.75 8.38 22.26
N ARG A 157 -13.47 9.48 22.51
CA ARG A 157 -14.03 9.81 23.82
C ARG A 157 -15.33 9.05 24.08
N LEU A 158 -15.50 8.58 25.32
CA LEU A 158 -16.73 7.96 25.84
C LEU A 158 -17.43 8.89 26.83
N LYS A 159 -18.66 8.54 27.25
CA LYS A 159 -19.39 9.20 28.35
C LYS A 159 -18.56 9.23 29.63
N LYS A 160 -17.84 8.15 29.93
CA LYS A 160 -16.85 8.03 31.01
C LYS A 160 -15.55 7.49 30.40
N GLY A 161 -14.48 8.27 30.44
CA GLY A 161 -13.17 7.89 29.88
C GLY A 161 -13.05 7.97 28.35
N LYS A 162 -12.12 7.17 27.82
CA LYS A 162 -11.75 7.08 26.40
C LYS A 162 -11.56 5.62 25.99
N THR A 163 -11.65 5.32 24.71
CA THR A 163 -11.26 4.03 24.14
C THR A 163 -10.06 4.24 23.23
N VAL A 164 -9.10 3.32 23.29
CA VAL A 164 -7.95 3.23 22.38
C VAL A 164 -7.97 1.84 21.77
N GLY A 165 -7.72 1.75 20.47
CA GLY A 165 -7.52 0.51 19.73
C GLY A 165 -6.26 0.62 18.89
N VAL A 166 -5.45 -0.42 18.88
CA VAL A 166 -4.23 -0.50 18.09
C VAL A 166 -4.39 -1.62 17.07
N ARG A 167 -3.97 -1.36 15.84
CA ARG A 167 -3.96 -2.31 14.72
C ARG A 167 -2.74 -1.98 13.86
N SER A 168 -2.41 -2.88 12.94
CA SER A 168 -1.39 -2.62 11.93
C SER A 168 -1.94 -2.96 10.54
N TRP A 169 -1.49 -2.23 9.54
CA TRP A 169 -1.84 -2.42 8.13
C TRP A 169 -0.59 -2.70 7.32
N THR A 170 -0.70 -3.63 6.38
CA THR A 170 0.31 -3.82 5.33
C THR A 170 0.22 -2.68 4.33
N ALA A 171 1.32 -1.97 4.14
CA ALA A 171 1.44 -0.90 3.16
C ALA A 171 1.71 -1.46 1.74
N PRO A 172 1.40 -0.68 0.69
CA PRO A 172 1.72 -1.07 -0.70
C PRO A 172 3.23 -1.01 -1.02
N GLY A 173 4.04 -0.51 -0.10
CA GLY A 173 5.49 -0.35 -0.26
C GLY A 173 6.10 0.30 0.98
N VAL A 174 7.30 0.86 0.84
CA VAL A 174 7.97 1.60 1.91
C VAL A 174 7.22 2.89 2.21
N VAL A 175 6.69 3.02 3.43
CA VAL A 175 5.88 4.17 3.85
C VAL A 175 6.66 5.02 4.84
N THR A 176 6.56 6.33 4.67
CA THR A 176 7.14 7.31 5.58
C THR A 176 6.07 8.26 6.11
N GLY A 177 6.39 8.89 7.25
CA GLY A 177 5.62 9.97 7.83
C GLY A 177 4.45 9.51 8.71
N ASP A 178 4.10 10.41 9.62
CA ASP A 178 3.03 10.23 10.59
C ASP A 178 1.84 11.12 10.23
N LEU A 179 0.64 10.58 10.42
CA LEU A 179 -0.59 11.30 10.14
C LEU A 179 -1.63 11.09 11.24
N ARG A 180 -2.09 12.20 11.83
CA ARG A 180 -3.25 12.23 12.74
C ARG A 180 -4.48 12.76 12.01
N VAL A 181 -5.52 11.94 11.91
CA VAL A 181 -6.80 12.28 11.24
C VAL A 181 -7.92 12.41 12.27
N PRO A 182 -8.41 13.63 12.56
CA PRO A 182 -9.49 13.85 13.52
C PRO A 182 -10.88 13.61 12.91
N PHE A 183 -11.82 13.15 13.73
CA PHE A 183 -13.24 13.06 13.39
C PHE A 183 -14.13 13.43 14.58
N SER A 184 -15.36 13.86 14.29
CA SER A 184 -16.39 14.18 15.27
C SER A 184 -17.34 13.01 15.48
N ILE A 185 -18.01 12.98 16.63
CA ILE A 185 -18.96 11.92 16.98
C ILE A 185 -20.30 12.51 17.41
N ARG A 186 -21.35 12.21 16.64
CA ARG A 186 -22.75 12.43 17.03
C ARG A 186 -23.33 11.18 17.68
N ARG A 187 -24.24 11.36 18.63
CA ARG A 187 -24.98 10.23 19.23
C ARG A 187 -26.15 9.80 18.35
#